data_AF-A0A094EVS4-F1
#
_entry.id   AF-A0A094EVS4-F1
#
_cell.length_a   1.000
_cell.length_b   1.000
_cell.length_c   1.000
_cell.angle_alpha   90.00
_cell.angle_beta   90.00
_cell.angle_gamma   90.00
#
_symmetry.space_group_name_H-M   'P 1'
#
loop_
_entity.id
_entity.type
_entity.pdbx_description
1 polymer ?
#
loop_
_entity_poly.entity_id
_entity_poly.type
_entity_poly.pdbx_seq_one_letter_code
_entity_poly.pdbx_strand_id
1 'polypeptide(L)'
;MSVTLHTTLGDIKIEVFCESVPKTAENFLALCASGYYDASPFHRLIPGFMIQTGAPISSPKGGTSIWHEPFEDEIRPSLRHNARGI
;
A
#
# COMPACT_ATOMS: atom_id res chain seq x y z
N MET A 1 -1.57 13.61 -3.14
CA MET A 1 -2.00 12.88 -4.37
C MET A 1 -2.95 11.76 -3.96
N SER A 2 -3.92 11.33 -4.77
CA SER A 2 -4.87 10.28 -4.35
C SER A 2 -4.99 9.13 -5.36
N VAL A 3 -5.18 7.92 -4.84
CA VAL A 3 -5.44 6.68 -5.60
C VAL A 3 -6.76 6.08 -5.13
N THR A 4 -7.50 5.40 -6.01
CA THR A 4 -8.69 4.64 -5.63
C THR A 4 -8.42 3.16 -5.85
N LEU A 5 -8.59 2.36 -4.80
CA LEU A 5 -8.58 0.90 -4.89
C LEU A 5 -9.99 0.42 -5.16
N HIS A 6 -10.20 -0.19 -6.32
CA HIS A 6 -11.45 -0.87 -6.65
C HIS A 6 -11.40 -2.29 -6.07
N THR A 7 -12.21 -2.55 -5.06
CA THR A 7 -12.26 -3.86 -4.40
C THR A 7 -13.59 -4.56 -4.67
N THR A 8 -13.65 -5.86 -4.38
CA THR A 8 -14.88 -6.65 -4.52
C THR A 8 -16.03 -6.20 -3.61
N LEU A 9 -15.73 -5.43 -2.55
CA LEU A 9 -16.70 -4.91 -1.59
C LEU A 9 -16.91 -3.39 -1.69
N GLY A 10 -16.37 -2.76 -2.74
CA GLY A 10 -16.50 -1.32 -2.99
C GLY A 10 -15.15 -0.60 -3.10
N ASP A 11 -15.23 0.71 -3.26
CA ASP A 11 -14.06 1.55 -3.52
C ASP A 11 -13.45 2.10 -2.24
N ILE A 12 -12.11 2.12 -2.19
CA ILE A 12 -11.34 2.73 -1.10
C ILE A 12 -10.47 3.82 -1.71
N LYS A 13 -10.78 5.08 -1.39
CA LYS A 13 -9.95 6.22 -1.79
C LYS A 13 -8.86 6.47 -0.75
N ILE A 14 -7.62 6.52 -1.22
CA ILE A 14 -6.42 6.69 -0.39
C ILE A 14 -5.71 7.98 -0.81
N GLU A 15 -5.35 8.80 0.16
CA GLU A 15 -4.45 9.93 -0.04
C GLU A 15 -3.02 9.52 0.31
N VAL A 16 -2.07 9.90 -0.55
CA VAL A 16 -0.63 9.62 -0.42
C VAL A 16 0.11 10.92 -0.18
N PHE A 17 0.88 10.96 0.91
CA PHE A 17 1.70 12.10 1.34
C PHE A 17 3.06 12.14 0.61
N CYS A 18 3.03 12.32 -0.71
CA CYS A 18 4.22 12.26 -1.58
C CYS A 18 5.38 13.15 -1.12
N GLU A 19 5.11 14.33 -0.55
CA GLU A 19 6.16 15.24 -0.07
C GLU A 19 6.85 14.73 1.20
N SER A 20 6.11 14.04 2.07
CA SER A 20 6.65 13.52 3.33
C SER A 20 7.43 12.21 3.14
N VAL A 21 6.97 11.37 2.21
CA VAL A 21 7.50 10.02 1.95
C VAL A 21 7.74 9.80 0.44
N PRO A 22 8.66 10.55 -0.18
CA PRO A 22 8.84 10.54 -1.63
C PRO A 22 9.14 9.16 -2.21
N LYS A 23 10.05 8.38 -1.58
CA LYS A 23 10.44 7.07 -2.12
C LYS A 23 9.32 6.03 -1.96
N THR A 24 8.64 6.05 -0.82
CA THR A 24 7.50 5.17 -0.54
C THR A 24 6.34 5.48 -1.49
N ALA A 25 6.07 6.77 -1.71
CA ALA A 25 5.01 7.22 -2.62
C ALA A 25 5.33 6.89 -4.08
N GLU A 26 6.56 7.12 -4.53
CA GLU A 26 7.01 6.75 -5.89
C GLU A 26 6.81 5.25 -6.13
N ASN A 27 7.29 4.41 -5.20
CA ASN A 27 7.13 2.97 -5.28
C ASN A 27 5.64 2.57 -5.38
N PHE A 28 4.80 3.08 -4.47
CA PHE A 28 3.38 2.75 -4.47
C PHE A 28 2.68 3.15 -5.77
N LEU A 29 2.91 4.39 -6.23
CA LEU A 29 2.29 4.93 -7.44
C LEU A 29 2.76 4.20 -8.70
N ALA A 30 4.04 3.85 -8.79
CA ALA A 30 4.58 3.09 -9.92
C ALA A 30 4.01 1.66 -9.98
N LEU A 31 3.85 1.00 -8.83
CA LEU A 31 3.20 -0.31 -8.74
C LEU A 31 1.70 -0.23 -9.09
N CYS A 32 1.00 0.81 -8.66
CA CYS A 32 -0.38 1.07 -9.10
C CYS A 32 -0.47 1.25 -10.62
N ALA A 33 0.42 2.07 -11.20
CA ALA A 33 0.40 2.38 -12.64
C ALA A 33 0.75 1.18 -13.52
N SER A 34 1.53 0.21 -13.01
CA SER A 34 1.90 -1.01 -13.73
C SER A 34 0.88 -2.15 -13.60
N GLY A 35 -0.24 -1.95 -12.88
CA GLY A 35 -1.23 -3.00 -12.61
C GLY A 35 -0.74 -4.08 -11.64
N TYR A 36 0.34 -3.81 -10.89
CA TYR A 36 0.96 -4.80 -10.01
C TYR A 36 0.00 -5.32 -8.92
N TYR A 37 -0.89 -4.45 -8.43
CA TYR A 37 -1.85 -4.77 -7.39
C TYR A 37 -3.16 -5.35 -7.93
N ASP A 38 -3.30 -5.53 -9.23
CA ASP A 38 -4.52 -6.06 -9.83
C ASP A 38 -4.75 -7.49 -9.35
N ALA A 39 -5.97 -7.74 -8.85
CA ALA A 39 -6.35 -8.99 -8.21
C ALA A 39 -5.51 -9.42 -6.99
N SER A 40 -4.74 -8.50 -6.37
CA SER A 40 -4.05 -8.77 -5.10
C SER A 40 -5.05 -9.08 -3.99
N PRO A 41 -4.93 -10.24 -3.30
CA PRO A 41 -5.85 -10.60 -2.24
C PRO A 41 -5.53 -9.88 -0.92
N PHE A 42 -6.59 -9.52 -0.17
CA PHE A 42 -6.48 -9.21 1.24
C PHE A 42 -6.23 -10.52 2.03
N HIS A 43 -4.97 -10.86 2.23
CA HIS A 43 -4.56 -12.16 2.75
C HIS A 43 -4.45 -12.21 4.29
N ARG A 44 -4.50 -11.05 4.97
CA ARG A 44 -4.45 -10.99 6.43
C ARG A 44 -5.48 -9.98 6.96
N LEU A 45 -6.35 -10.44 7.85
CA LEU A 45 -7.37 -9.63 8.51
C LEU A 45 -7.31 -9.89 10.02
N ILE A 46 -7.11 -8.84 10.81
CA ILE A 46 -7.15 -8.91 12.27
C ILE A 46 -8.18 -7.87 12.75
N PRO A 47 -9.36 -8.31 13.20
CA PRO A 47 -10.41 -7.40 13.67
C PRO A 47 -9.91 -6.47 14.79
N GLY A 48 -10.25 -5.19 14.68
CA GLY A 48 -9.82 -4.15 15.64
C GLY A 48 -8.36 -3.72 15.50
N PHE A 49 -7.60 -4.29 14.55
CA PHE A 49 -6.20 -3.94 14.33
C PHE A 49 -5.95 -3.46 12.90
N MET A 50 -5.81 -4.37 11.92
CA MET A 50 -5.50 -4.00 10.53
C MET A 50 -5.92 -5.06 9.52
N ILE A 51 -5.91 -4.67 8.25
CA ILE A 51 -6.02 -5.56 7.09
C ILE A 51 -4.79 -5.36 6.20
N GLN A 52 -4.28 -6.43 5.61
CA GLN A 52 -3.06 -6.41 4.79
C GLN A 52 -3.34 -6.94 3.37
N THR A 53 -2.82 -6.23 2.38
CA THR A 53 -2.85 -6.57 0.95
C THR A 53 -1.53 -6.17 0.29
N GLY A 54 -1.44 -6.21 -1.04
CA GLY A 54 -0.28 -5.75 -1.81
C GLY A 54 0.68 -6.87 -2.23
N ALA A 55 0.35 -8.12 -1.91
CA ALA A 55 1.08 -9.29 -2.39
C ALA A 55 0.48 -9.78 -3.73
N PRO A 56 1.31 -10.22 -4.70
CA PRO A 56 0.82 -10.89 -5.90
C PRO A 56 0.05 -12.16 -5.56
N ILE A 57 -0.94 -12.52 -6.38
CA ILE A 57 -1.72 -13.76 -6.19
C ILE A 57 -0.84 -15.02 -6.18
N SER A 58 0.26 -15.01 -6.93
CA SER A 58 1.22 -16.11 -7.03
C SER A 58 2.10 -16.27 -5.79
N SER A 59 2.22 -15.23 -4.95
CA SER A 59 3.06 -15.27 -3.76
C SER A 59 2.46 -14.38 -2.65
N PRO A 60 1.53 -14.91 -1.84
CA PRO A 60 0.82 -14.14 -0.80
C PRO A 60 1.72 -13.61 0.34
N LYS A 61 2.95 -14.11 0.46
CA LYS A 61 3.96 -13.62 1.42
C LYS A 61 5.10 -12.86 0.74
N GLY A 62 5.05 -12.75 -0.59
CA GLY A 62 6.01 -12.02 -1.38
C GLY A 62 5.54 -10.60 -1.66
N GLY A 63 6.21 -9.98 -2.61
CA GLY A 63 6.08 -8.55 -2.89
C GLY A 63 7.48 -7.99 -3.08
N THR A 64 7.66 -7.18 -4.10
CA THR A 64 8.91 -6.46 -4.29
C THR A 64 8.60 -5.04 -4.69
N SER A 65 9.55 -4.15 -4.42
CA SER A 65 9.43 -2.76 -4.86
C SER A 65 9.52 -2.67 -6.38
N ILE A 66 9.24 -1.50 -6.93
CA ILE A 66 9.47 -1.20 -8.34
C ILE A 66 10.95 -1.38 -8.75
N TRP A 67 11.88 -1.32 -7.78
CA TRP A 67 13.31 -1.51 -7.98
C TRP A 67 13.76 -2.97 -7.78
N HIS A 68 12.84 -3.89 -7.51
CA HIS A 68 13.11 -5.30 -7.19
C HIS A 68 13.95 -5.57 -5.93
N GLU A 69 14.11 -4.56 -5.08
CA GLU A 69 14.85 -4.64 -3.82
C GLU A 69 14.15 -3.88 -2.67
N PRO A 70 14.37 -4.24 -1.39
CA PRO A 70 13.90 -3.42 -0.27
C PRO A 70 14.52 -2.01 -0.30
N PHE A 71 13.79 -1.02 0.22
CA PHE A 71 14.27 0.35 0.35
C PHE A 71 14.12 0.85 1.80
N GLU A 72 14.80 1.95 2.12
CA GLU A 72 14.85 2.53 3.47
C GLU A 72 13.51 3.10 3.93
N ASP A 73 13.28 3.07 5.25
CA ASP A 73 12.07 3.61 5.87
C ASP A 73 12.05 5.15 5.89
N GLU A 74 10.91 5.76 5.57
CA GLU A 74 10.71 7.21 5.59
C GLU A 74 9.87 7.65 6.80
N ILE A 75 10.44 7.50 8.00
CA ILE A 75 9.72 7.77 9.25
C ILE A 75 9.62 9.29 9.50
N ARG A 76 8.43 9.77 9.88
CA ARG A 76 8.17 11.18 10.23
C ARG A 76 7.41 11.27 11.56
N PRO A 77 7.80 12.14 12.50
CA PRO A 77 7.08 12.30 13.77
C PRO A 77 5.62 12.73 13.64
N SER A 78 5.28 13.41 12.54
CA SER A 78 3.94 13.88 12.20
C SER A 78 3.02 12.78 11.64
N LEU A 79 3.58 11.70 11.09
CA LEU A 79 2.82 10.58 10.53
C LEU A 79 2.73 9.46 11.57
N ARG A 80 1.54 9.24 12.14
CA ARG A 80 1.31 8.27 13.20
C ARG A 80 0.05 7.45 12.94
N HIS A 81 0.06 6.19 13.37
CA HIS A 81 -1.11 5.30 13.38
C HIS A 81 -2.03 5.65 14.57
N ASN A 82 -2.62 6.85 14.56
CA ASN A 82 -3.41 7.38 15.68
C ASN A 82 -4.93 7.36 15.44
N ALA A 83 -5.38 6.95 14.25
CA ALA A 83 -6.79 6.87 13.88
C ALA A 83 -7.02 5.69 12.91
N ARG A 84 -8.29 5.28 12.78
CA ARG A 84 -8.70 4.26 11.80
C ARG A 84 -8.44 4.79 10.38
N GLY A 85 -7.89 3.92 9.53
CA GLY A 85 -7.62 4.23 8.12
C GLY A 85 -6.17 4.62 7.83
N ILE A 86 -5.30 4.55 8.83
CA ILE A 86 -3.84 4.62 8.71
C ILE A 86 -3.26 3.21 8.83
#